data_AF-A0A947F045-F1
#
_entry.id   AF-A0A947F045-F1
#
_cell.length_a   1.000
_cell.length_b   1.000
_cell.length_c   1.000
_cell.angle_alpha   90.00
_cell.angle_beta   90.00
_cell.angle_gamma   90.00
#
_symmetry.space_group_name_H-M   'P 1'
#
loop_
_entity.id
_entity.type
_entity.pdbx_description
1 polymer ?
#
loop_
_entity_poly.entity_id
_entity_poly.type
_entity_poly.pdbx_seq_one_letter_code
_entity_poly.pdbx_strand_id
1 'polypeptide(L)'
;MGLFDEIKKKLSHEFIDIVEWLDDTNDTIVHRFERYQNEIKNAAKLIVREGQSAVFVSEGQLADVFTPGTYTLNTKNLPILATLKGWKYGFNSPFKAEVYFVNTRLFPDEKWGTKNPVMLSDERFGLTEIRAFGTYSFRINDPGKFVVDVVGTDSNFTNYEVNEHLKSLIVTRFTDTVGEANLPIELYAANTSELSETCQEVMQPEFGRVGIEL
;
A
#
# COMPACT_ATOMS: atom_id res chain seq x y z
N MET A 1 -48.86 -17.75 -2.61
CA MET A 1 -47.48 -17.40 -2.18
C MET A 1 -47.62 -16.38 -1.07
N GLY A 2 -47.23 -16.75 0.14
CA GLY A 2 -47.71 -16.10 1.36
C GLY A 2 -46.97 -14.80 1.68
N LEU A 3 -47.67 -13.89 2.35
CA LEU A 3 -47.15 -12.65 2.93
C LEU A 3 -45.85 -12.86 3.73
N PHE A 4 -45.67 -14.05 4.32
CA PHE A 4 -44.44 -14.47 5.00
C PHE A 4 -43.22 -14.64 4.09
N ASP A 5 -43.38 -15.12 2.86
CA ASP A 5 -42.28 -15.18 1.87
C ASP A 5 -41.90 -13.77 1.41
N GLU A 6 -42.87 -12.86 1.30
CA GLU A 6 -42.63 -11.47 0.92
C GLU A 6 -41.94 -10.67 2.05
N ILE A 7 -42.33 -10.91 3.31
CA ILE A 7 -41.68 -10.36 4.50
C ILE A 7 -40.26 -10.93 4.67
N LYS A 8 -40.08 -12.24 4.49
CA LYS A 8 -38.75 -12.88 4.58
C LYS A 8 -37.83 -12.44 3.44
N LYS A 9 -38.39 -12.20 2.23
CA LYS A 9 -37.68 -11.62 1.09
C LYS A 9 -37.34 -10.15 1.32
N LYS A 10 -38.23 -9.35 1.93
CA LYS A 10 -37.88 -7.96 2.33
C LYS A 10 -36.79 -7.93 3.41
N LEU A 11 -36.92 -8.74 4.45
CA LEU A 11 -35.93 -8.84 5.54
C LEU A 11 -34.57 -9.35 5.07
N SER A 12 -34.52 -10.26 4.08
CA SER A 12 -33.24 -10.72 3.51
C SER A 12 -32.54 -9.67 2.64
N HIS A 13 -33.30 -8.71 2.08
CA HIS A 13 -32.75 -7.57 1.33
C HIS A 13 -32.37 -6.38 2.23
N GLU A 14 -32.83 -6.36 3.49
CA GLU A 14 -32.60 -5.28 4.45
C GLU A 14 -31.40 -5.48 5.38
N PHE A 15 -30.66 -6.58 5.29
CA PHE A 15 -29.39 -6.67 6.00
C PHE A 15 -28.41 -5.63 5.43
N ILE A 16 -28.09 -4.64 6.26
CA ILE A 16 -27.01 -3.68 6.02
C ILE A 16 -25.77 -4.49 5.71
N ASP A 17 -25.23 -4.23 4.53
CA ASP A 17 -23.99 -4.86 4.10
C ASP A 17 -22.82 -4.20 4.81
N ILE A 18 -22.02 -4.97 5.53
CA ILE A 18 -20.84 -4.47 6.23
C ILE A 18 -19.62 -4.88 5.41
N VAL A 19 -18.89 -3.88 4.92
CA VAL A 19 -17.62 -4.03 4.23
C VAL A 19 -16.55 -3.67 5.24
N GLU A 20 -15.83 -4.67 5.72
CA GLU A 20 -14.74 -4.53 6.67
C GLU A 20 -13.69 -5.62 6.44
N TRP A 21 -12.47 -5.34 6.89
CA TRP A 21 -11.41 -6.33 6.95
C TRP A 21 -10.69 -6.21 8.29
N LEU A 22 -10.29 -7.36 8.82
CA LEU A 22 -9.42 -7.49 9.98
C LEU A 22 -8.17 -8.21 9.49
N ASP A 23 -7.05 -7.51 9.51
CA ASP A 23 -5.76 -8.14 9.25
C ASP A 23 -5.40 -9.03 10.45
N ASP A 24 -5.36 -10.34 10.23
CA ASP A 24 -4.88 -11.34 11.18
C ASP A 24 -3.41 -11.72 10.92
N THR A 25 -2.77 -11.05 9.96
CA THR A 25 -1.39 -11.28 9.55
C THR A 25 -0.48 -10.12 9.96
N ASN A 26 0.83 -10.31 9.82
CA ASN A 26 1.82 -9.26 10.07
C ASN A 26 2.47 -8.74 8.78
N ASP A 27 2.21 -9.39 7.64
CA ASP A 27 2.90 -9.21 6.37
C ASP A 27 1.98 -8.74 5.22
N THR A 28 0.65 -8.85 5.36
CA THR A 28 -0.27 -8.32 4.34
C THR A 28 -0.21 -6.79 4.32
N ILE A 29 -0.01 -6.22 3.14
CA ILE A 29 -0.11 -4.76 2.92
C ILE A 29 -1.49 -4.42 2.37
N VAL A 30 -1.97 -5.18 1.38
CA VAL A 30 -3.27 -4.92 0.74
C VAL A 30 -4.10 -6.17 0.64
N HIS A 31 -5.36 -6.05 1.02
CA HIS A 31 -6.38 -7.07 0.86
C HIS A 31 -7.58 -6.52 0.07
N ARG A 32 -7.91 -7.14 -1.06
CA ARG A 32 -9.13 -6.81 -1.81
C ARG A 32 -10.30 -7.57 -1.22
N PHE A 33 -11.29 -6.84 -0.73
CA PHE A 33 -12.52 -7.40 -0.20
C PHE A 33 -13.27 -8.18 -1.28
N GLU A 34 -13.43 -9.47 -1.08
CA GLU A 34 -14.10 -10.34 -2.05
C GLU A 34 -15.61 -10.34 -1.88
N ARG A 35 -16.32 -10.18 -3.00
CA ARG A 35 -17.77 -10.36 -3.02
C ARG A 35 -18.23 -10.96 -4.34
N TYR A 36 -19.36 -11.68 -4.30
CA TYR A 36 -20.01 -12.17 -5.50
C TYR A 36 -20.26 -11.01 -6.49
N GLN A 37 -19.62 -11.10 -7.67
CA GLN A 37 -19.66 -10.11 -8.76
C GLN A 37 -19.20 -8.68 -8.40
N ASN A 38 -18.49 -8.49 -7.28
CA ASN A 38 -18.05 -7.17 -6.78
C ASN A 38 -19.21 -6.16 -6.65
N GLU A 39 -20.43 -6.63 -6.41
CA GLU A 39 -21.59 -5.75 -6.26
C GLU A 39 -21.72 -5.26 -4.83
N ILE A 40 -21.65 -3.95 -4.61
CA ILE A 40 -21.88 -3.32 -3.31
C ILE A 40 -23.32 -2.84 -3.22
N LYS A 41 -24.03 -3.24 -2.16
CA LYS A 41 -25.40 -2.80 -1.90
C LYS A 41 -25.42 -1.32 -1.56
N ASN A 42 -26.47 -0.60 -1.96
CA ASN A 42 -26.65 0.77 -1.49
C ASN A 42 -26.84 0.80 0.02
N ALA A 43 -26.35 1.87 0.65
CA ALA A 43 -26.32 2.04 2.09
C ALA A 43 -25.50 0.98 2.86
N ALA A 44 -24.58 0.29 2.17
CA ALA A 44 -23.57 -0.53 2.83
C ALA A 44 -22.75 0.33 3.81
N LYS A 45 -22.31 -0.27 4.91
CA LYS A 45 -21.41 0.33 5.88
C LYS A 45 -19.98 -0.11 5.57
N LEU A 46 -19.11 0.86 5.31
CA LEU A 46 -17.67 0.64 5.25
C LEU A 46 -17.09 0.95 6.62
N ILE A 47 -16.39 -0.01 7.21
CA ILE A 47 -15.66 0.18 8.47
C ILE A 47 -14.17 0.11 8.15
N VAL A 48 -13.48 1.24 8.29
CA VAL A 48 -12.03 1.36 8.14
C VAL A 48 -11.43 1.47 9.54
N ARG A 49 -10.45 0.63 9.84
CA ARG A 49 -9.83 0.57 11.15
C ARG A 49 -8.61 1.48 11.23
N GLU A 50 -8.20 1.81 12.45
CA GLU A 50 -6.93 2.49 12.69
C GLU A 50 -5.77 1.70 12.10
N GLY A 51 -4.78 2.41 11.55
CA GLY A 51 -3.66 1.79 10.83
C GLY A 51 -4.04 1.17 9.47
N GLN A 52 -5.25 1.48 8.95
CA GLN A 52 -5.71 1.06 7.65
C GLN A 52 -6.34 2.22 6.87
N SER A 53 -6.42 2.05 5.56
CA SER A 53 -7.23 2.87 4.66
C SER A 53 -7.99 1.97 3.70
N ALA A 54 -9.14 2.41 3.21
CA ALA A 54 -9.89 1.67 2.19
C ALA A 54 -9.87 2.45 0.87
N VAL A 55 -9.27 1.85 -0.14
CA VAL A 55 -9.18 2.37 -1.50
C VAL A 55 -10.32 1.80 -2.33
N PHE A 56 -11.09 2.69 -2.93
CA PHE A 56 -12.26 2.34 -3.71
C PHE A 56 -11.94 2.45 -5.20
N VAL A 57 -12.14 1.37 -5.94
CA VAL A 57 -11.97 1.33 -7.39
C VAL A 57 -13.32 1.03 -8.03
N SER A 58 -13.74 1.82 -9.01
CA SER A 58 -14.98 1.58 -9.73
C SER A 58 -14.78 1.81 -11.23
N GLU A 59 -15.39 0.93 -12.02
CA GLU A 59 -15.25 0.95 -13.49
C GLU A 59 -13.78 0.98 -13.96
N GLY A 60 -12.89 0.37 -13.16
CA GLY A 60 -11.44 0.30 -13.43
C GLY A 60 -10.66 1.58 -13.08
N GLN A 61 -11.27 2.54 -12.38
CA GLN A 61 -10.62 3.79 -11.97
C GLN A 61 -10.67 3.97 -10.45
N LEU A 62 -9.60 4.57 -9.90
CA LEU A 62 -9.56 5.02 -8.52
C LEU A 62 -10.70 6.03 -8.29
N ALA A 63 -11.59 5.72 -7.36
CA ALA A 63 -12.79 6.50 -7.09
C ALA A 63 -12.68 7.33 -5.80
N ASP A 64 -12.15 6.74 -4.72
CA ASP A 64 -11.99 7.41 -3.43
C ASP A 64 -11.01 6.66 -2.51
N VAL A 65 -10.52 7.34 -1.47
CA VAL A 65 -9.67 6.75 -0.41
C VAL A 65 -10.22 7.16 0.95
N PHE A 66 -10.65 6.19 1.74
CA PHE A 66 -11.23 6.39 3.07
C PHE A 66 -10.20 6.15 4.17
N THR A 67 -10.08 7.11 5.07
CA THR A 67 -9.27 7.02 6.30
C THR A 67 -10.03 6.28 7.41
N PRO A 68 -9.41 5.96 8.56
CA PRO A 68 -10.09 5.28 9.67
C PRO A 68 -11.43 5.94 10.05
N GLY A 69 -12.47 5.12 10.22
CA GLY A 69 -13.83 5.59 10.47
C GLY A 69 -14.92 4.67 9.93
N THR A 70 -16.17 5.05 10.15
CA THR A 70 -17.35 4.34 9.61
C THR A 70 -18.06 5.22 8.60
N TYR A 71 -18.24 4.70 7.39
CA TYR A 71 -18.86 5.41 6.28
C TYR A 71 -20.10 4.67 5.79
N THR A 72 -21.07 5.41 5.27
CA THR A 72 -22.19 4.83 4.53
C THR A 72 -21.92 5.00 3.04
N LEU A 73 -21.73 3.88 2.37
CA LEU A 73 -21.51 3.80 0.93
C LEU A 73 -22.82 4.06 0.20
N ASN A 74 -22.93 5.25 -0.38
CA ASN A 74 -24.02 5.66 -1.24
C ASN A 74 -23.44 6.16 -2.55
N THR A 75 -24.08 5.83 -3.67
CA THR A 75 -23.67 6.28 -5.01
C THR A 75 -23.63 7.80 -5.15
N LYS A 76 -24.28 8.55 -4.25
CA LYS A 76 -24.31 10.02 -4.20
C LYS A 76 -23.11 10.64 -3.48
N ASN A 77 -22.45 9.89 -2.59
CA ASN A 77 -21.39 10.42 -1.71
C ASN A 77 -19.98 10.14 -2.23
N LEU A 78 -19.86 9.38 -3.33
CA LEU A 78 -18.59 9.05 -3.98
C LEU A 78 -18.40 10.00 -5.19
N PRO A 79 -17.47 10.96 -5.13
CA PRO A 79 -17.39 12.07 -6.10
C PRO A 79 -17.17 11.61 -7.55
N ILE A 80 -16.41 10.53 -7.76
CA ILE A 80 -16.17 9.98 -9.10
C ILE A 80 -17.35 9.13 -9.58
N LEU A 81 -18.06 8.41 -8.70
CA LEU A 81 -19.28 7.67 -9.07
C LEU A 81 -20.42 8.61 -9.49
N ALA A 82 -20.54 9.76 -8.84
CA ALA A 82 -21.55 10.76 -9.19
C ALA A 82 -21.31 11.37 -10.58
N THR A 83 -20.05 11.42 -11.02
CA THR A 83 -19.65 12.00 -12.30
C THR A 83 -19.69 10.97 -13.44
N LEU A 84 -19.34 9.71 -13.18
CA LEU A 84 -19.43 8.61 -14.16
C LEU A 84 -20.88 8.19 -14.43
N LYS A 85 -21.77 8.24 -13.42
CA LYS A 85 -23.19 7.87 -13.57
C LYS A 85 -24.08 9.06 -13.93
N GLY A 86 -23.89 9.58 -15.14
CA GLY A 86 -24.94 10.32 -15.81
C GLY A 86 -26.01 9.40 -16.43
N TRP A 87 -26.76 8.54 -15.70
CA TRP A 87 -27.93 7.88 -16.32
C TRP A 87 -28.96 7.20 -15.40
N LYS A 88 -30.15 7.81 -15.37
CA LYS A 88 -31.48 7.24 -15.70
C LYS A 88 -32.09 6.01 -14.99
N TYR A 89 -31.38 5.30 -14.11
CA TYR A 89 -31.97 4.19 -13.34
C TYR A 89 -31.80 4.44 -11.84
N GLY A 90 -32.92 4.38 -11.11
CA GLY A 90 -33.08 4.88 -9.75
C GLY A 90 -31.96 4.49 -8.78
N PHE A 91 -31.66 5.43 -7.88
CA PHE A 91 -30.61 5.45 -6.86
C PHE A 91 -30.62 4.30 -5.82
N ASN A 92 -31.27 3.17 -6.11
CA ASN A 92 -31.41 1.99 -5.25
C ASN A 92 -30.76 0.71 -5.82
N SER A 93 -30.13 0.74 -6.99
CA SER A 93 -29.46 -0.44 -7.57
C SER A 93 -28.04 -0.66 -7.04
N PRO A 94 -27.65 -1.92 -6.71
CA PRO A 94 -26.26 -2.27 -6.42
C PRO A 94 -25.32 -1.75 -7.50
N PHE A 95 -24.09 -1.46 -7.12
CA PHE A 95 -23.08 -0.95 -8.06
C PHE A 95 -21.81 -1.78 -7.96
N LYS A 96 -21.11 -1.93 -9.08
CA LYS A 96 -19.86 -2.70 -9.15
C LYS A 96 -18.69 -1.84 -8.71
N ALA A 97 -18.00 -2.28 -7.67
CA ALA A 97 -16.80 -1.63 -7.18
C ALA A 97 -15.95 -2.61 -6.40
N GLU A 98 -14.65 -2.35 -6.40
CA GLU A 98 -13.65 -3.07 -5.65
C GLU A 98 -13.21 -2.23 -4.46
N VAL A 99 -13.01 -2.88 -3.32
CA VAL A 99 -12.53 -2.24 -2.10
C VAL A 99 -11.24 -2.92 -1.70
N TYR A 100 -10.17 -2.15 -1.70
CA TYR A 100 -8.85 -2.57 -1.26
C TYR A 100 -8.60 -1.98 0.11
N PHE A 101 -8.48 -2.83 1.13
CA PHE A 101 -7.99 -2.40 2.42
C PHE A 101 -6.46 -2.40 2.40
N VAL A 102 -5.87 -1.27 2.74
CA VAL A 102 -4.43 -1.03 2.73
C VAL A 102 -3.97 -0.75 4.16
N ASN A 103 -3.04 -1.54 4.66
CA ASN A 103 -2.39 -1.29 5.94
C ASN A 103 -1.44 -0.10 5.82
N THR A 104 -1.69 0.94 6.61
CA THR A 104 -0.87 2.17 6.71
C THR A 104 0.00 2.19 7.97
N ARG A 105 -0.05 1.12 8.78
CA ARG A 105 0.87 0.91 9.90
C ARG A 105 2.32 0.79 9.41
N LEU A 106 3.25 0.96 10.35
CA LEU A 106 4.67 0.73 10.09
C LEU A 106 4.94 -0.77 9.88
N PHE A 107 5.74 -1.10 8.87
CA PHE A 107 6.37 -2.39 8.63
C PHE A 107 7.84 -2.28 9.07
N PRO A 108 8.17 -2.68 10.31
CA PRO A 108 9.51 -2.53 10.85
C PRO A 108 10.43 -3.68 10.45
N ASP A 109 11.74 -3.47 10.67
CA ASP A 109 12.77 -4.51 10.65
C ASP A 109 12.93 -5.26 9.33
N GLU A 110 12.61 -4.62 8.21
CA GLU A 110 12.81 -5.17 6.87
C GLU A 110 14.30 -5.17 6.52
N LYS A 111 14.82 -6.31 6.11
CA LYS A 111 16.27 -6.50 5.93
C LYS A 111 16.70 -6.18 4.51
N TRP A 112 17.81 -5.48 4.38
CA TRP A 112 18.49 -5.28 3.11
C TRP A 112 19.98 -5.62 3.23
N GLY A 113 20.60 -5.88 2.09
CA GLY A 113 22.05 -6.08 2.04
C GLY A 113 22.55 -6.27 0.62
N THR A 114 23.83 -5.95 0.42
CA THR A 114 24.51 -6.07 -0.86
C THR A 114 24.70 -7.55 -1.22
N LYS A 115 24.06 -8.03 -2.30
CA LYS A 115 24.25 -9.42 -2.79
C LYS A 115 25.69 -9.64 -3.28
N ASN A 116 26.23 -8.67 -4.01
CA ASN A 116 27.62 -8.64 -4.47
C ASN A 116 28.42 -7.59 -3.68
N PRO A 117 29.73 -7.78 -3.46
CA PRO A 117 30.55 -6.75 -2.83
C PRO A 117 30.62 -5.48 -3.68
N VAL A 118 30.71 -4.34 -3.01
CA VAL A 118 30.99 -3.03 -3.61
C VAL A 118 32.49 -2.81 -3.58
N MET A 119 33.07 -2.47 -4.74
CA MET A 119 34.49 -2.16 -4.88
C MET A 119 34.76 -0.71 -4.52
N LEU A 120 35.60 -0.47 -3.51
CA LEU A 120 36.09 0.86 -3.14
C LEU A 120 37.60 0.96 -3.36
N SER A 121 38.08 2.19 -3.56
CA SER A 121 39.50 2.48 -3.67
C SER A 121 39.96 3.23 -2.42
N ASP A 122 40.99 2.73 -1.75
CA ASP A 122 41.67 3.41 -0.64
C ASP A 122 43.16 3.54 -0.98
N GLU A 123 43.77 4.68 -0.68
CA GLU A 123 45.18 4.94 -1.03
C GLU A 123 46.17 3.99 -0.33
N ARG A 124 45.83 3.48 0.86
CA ARG A 124 46.70 2.61 1.66
C ARG A 124 46.44 1.14 1.41
N PHE A 125 45.18 0.77 1.19
CA PHE A 125 44.76 -0.61 1.01
C PHE A 125 44.55 -1.02 -0.45
N GLY A 126 44.53 -0.06 -1.38
CA GLY A 126 44.20 -0.28 -2.78
C GLY A 126 42.71 -0.57 -2.98
N LEU A 127 42.41 -1.46 -3.93
CA LEU A 127 41.03 -1.89 -4.17
C LEU A 127 40.54 -2.80 -3.04
N THR A 128 39.46 -2.40 -2.39
CA THR A 128 38.86 -3.10 -1.24
C THR A 128 37.41 -3.44 -1.54
N GLU A 129 37.04 -4.70 -1.32
CA GLU A 129 35.66 -5.17 -1.39
C GLU A 129 34.96 -4.96 -0.05
N ILE A 130 33.82 -4.25 -0.06
CA ILE A 130 32.97 -4.12 1.11
C ILE A 130 31.59 -4.74 0.86
N ARG A 131 30.95 -5.17 1.95
CA ARG A 131 29.55 -5.56 1.96
C ARG A 131 28.83 -4.80 3.04
N ALA A 132 27.60 -4.42 2.77
CA ALA A 132 26.74 -3.72 3.71
C ALA A 132 25.45 -4.49 3.93
N PHE A 133 24.97 -4.44 5.17
CA PHE A 133 23.73 -5.03 5.62
C PHE A 133 23.07 -4.05 6.57
N GLY A 134 21.75 -3.98 6.52
CA GLY A 134 20.99 -3.12 7.41
C GLY A 134 19.53 -3.51 7.45
N THR A 135 18.77 -2.69 8.16
CA THR A 135 17.31 -2.75 8.17
C THR A 135 16.75 -1.43 7.69
N TYR A 136 15.52 -1.47 7.18
CA TYR A 136 14.68 -0.32 6.92
C TYR A 136 13.30 -0.59 7.50
N SER A 137 12.57 0.48 7.73
CA SER A 137 11.14 0.40 7.99
C SER A 137 10.43 1.16 6.89
N PHE A 138 9.17 0.84 6.63
CA PHE A 138 8.36 1.62 5.71
C PHE A 138 6.90 1.59 6.12
N ARG A 139 6.12 2.52 5.57
CA ARG A 139 4.65 2.49 5.63
C ARG A 139 4.05 2.99 4.33
N ILE A 140 2.78 2.67 4.10
CA ILE A 140 2.04 3.22 2.98
C ILE A 140 1.45 4.57 3.39
N ASN A 141 1.91 5.64 2.74
CA ASN A 141 1.47 7.01 3.00
C ASN A 141 0.41 7.49 1.99
N ASP A 142 0.47 7.00 0.75
CA ASP A 142 -0.58 7.23 -0.27
C ASP A 142 -1.16 5.90 -0.75
N PRO A 143 -2.22 5.39 -0.09
CA PRO A 143 -2.86 4.12 -0.42
C PRO A 143 -3.42 4.08 -1.84
N GLY A 144 -4.01 5.18 -2.31
CA GLY A 144 -4.63 5.24 -3.64
C GLY A 144 -3.58 5.08 -4.73
N LYS A 145 -2.48 5.82 -4.61
CA LYS A 145 -1.34 5.71 -5.52
C LYS A 145 -0.67 4.34 -5.46
N PHE A 146 -0.46 3.81 -4.25
CA PHE A 146 0.13 2.49 -4.07
C PHE A 146 -0.71 1.40 -4.74
N VAL A 147 -2.04 1.45 -4.61
CA VAL A 147 -2.93 0.49 -5.29
C VAL A 147 -2.84 0.60 -6.81
N VAL A 148 -2.80 1.82 -7.36
CA VAL A 148 -2.74 2.04 -8.82
C VAL A 148 -1.39 1.65 -9.42
N ASP A 149 -0.29 2.07 -8.79
CA ASP A 149 1.05 1.98 -9.37
C ASP A 149 1.78 0.67 -9.01
N VAL A 150 1.43 0.02 -7.89
CA VAL A 150 2.13 -1.17 -7.36
C VAL A 150 1.24 -2.41 -7.33
N VAL A 151 0.07 -2.33 -6.68
CA VAL A 151 -0.77 -3.52 -6.42
C VAL A 151 -1.54 -3.98 -7.67
N GLY A 152 -2.09 -3.03 -8.42
CA GLY A 152 -2.95 -3.33 -9.56
C GLY A 152 -4.17 -4.18 -9.16
N THR A 153 -4.29 -5.37 -9.76
CA THR A 153 -5.44 -6.26 -9.55
C THR A 153 -5.20 -7.37 -8.52
N ASP A 154 -4.04 -7.37 -7.84
CA ASP A 154 -3.73 -8.38 -6.84
C ASP A 154 -4.71 -8.29 -5.66
N SER A 155 -5.31 -9.41 -5.30
CA SER A 155 -6.27 -9.50 -4.21
C SER A 155 -5.60 -9.59 -2.83
N ASN A 156 -4.35 -10.02 -2.75
CA ASN A 156 -3.64 -10.19 -1.49
C ASN A 156 -2.15 -9.90 -1.66
N PHE A 157 -1.78 -8.64 -1.49
CA PHE A 157 -0.43 -8.14 -1.69
C PHE A 157 0.33 -8.06 -0.37
N THR A 158 1.50 -8.67 -0.31
CA THR A 158 2.33 -8.81 0.90
C THR A 158 3.60 -7.97 0.84
N ASN A 159 4.23 -7.74 2.00
CA ASN A 159 5.54 -7.08 2.08
C ASN A 159 6.62 -7.81 1.27
N TYR A 160 6.57 -9.14 1.15
CA TYR A 160 7.53 -9.91 0.36
C TYR A 160 7.59 -9.47 -1.11
N GLU A 161 6.46 -9.07 -1.69
CA GLU A 161 6.37 -8.69 -3.09
C GLU A 161 7.02 -7.33 -3.36
N VAL A 162 6.82 -6.35 -2.47
CA VAL A 162 7.46 -5.03 -2.60
C VAL A 162 8.93 -5.06 -2.18
N ASN A 163 9.27 -5.90 -1.21
CA ASN A 163 10.58 -5.90 -0.57
C ASN A 163 11.75 -6.16 -1.52
N GLU A 164 11.64 -7.04 -2.52
CA GLU A 164 12.77 -7.27 -3.43
C GLU A 164 13.08 -6.02 -4.28
N HIS A 165 12.05 -5.27 -4.68
CA HIS A 165 12.25 -4.01 -5.40
C HIS A 165 12.89 -2.96 -4.50
N LEU A 166 12.38 -2.78 -3.28
CA LEU A 166 12.91 -1.80 -2.31
C LEU A 166 14.36 -2.11 -1.95
N LYS A 167 14.70 -3.37 -1.65
CA LYS A 167 16.07 -3.81 -1.37
C LYS A 167 17.02 -3.50 -2.52
N SER A 168 16.58 -3.76 -3.76
CA SER A 168 17.39 -3.45 -4.94
C SER A 168 17.70 -1.97 -5.03
N LEU A 169 16.70 -1.12 -4.80
CA LEU A 169 16.86 0.33 -4.85
C LEU A 169 17.78 0.84 -3.73
N ILE A 170 17.61 0.33 -2.50
CA ILE A 170 18.47 0.65 -1.36
C ILE A 170 19.92 0.29 -1.66
N VAL A 171 20.18 -0.90 -2.19
CA VAL A 171 21.54 -1.34 -2.55
C VAL A 171 22.16 -0.43 -3.61
N THR A 172 21.39 -0.04 -4.63
CA THR A 172 21.87 0.89 -5.66
C THR A 172 22.24 2.25 -5.06
N ARG A 173 21.34 2.87 -4.29
CA ARG A 173 21.58 4.19 -3.69
C ARG A 173 22.67 4.19 -2.64
N PHE A 174 22.76 3.13 -1.85
CA PHE A 174 23.87 2.95 -0.91
C PHE A 174 25.21 2.84 -1.65
N THR A 175 25.27 2.08 -2.74
CA THR A 175 26.49 1.92 -3.55
C THR A 175 26.95 3.26 -4.13
N ASP A 176 26.02 4.04 -4.68
CA ASP A 176 26.29 5.39 -5.20
C ASP A 176 26.82 6.30 -4.08
N THR A 177 26.11 6.35 -2.94
CA THR A 177 26.46 7.21 -1.79
C THR A 177 27.86 6.90 -1.24
N VAL A 178 28.18 5.62 -1.07
CA VAL A 178 29.49 5.19 -0.58
C VAL A 178 30.58 5.48 -1.62
N GLY A 179 30.33 5.25 -2.90
CA GLY A 179 31.27 5.58 -3.96
C GLY A 179 31.59 7.08 -4.05
N GLU A 180 30.58 7.93 -3.86
CA GLU A 180 30.72 9.39 -3.89
C GLU A 180 31.38 9.96 -2.62
N ALA A 181 31.15 9.35 -1.46
CA ALA A 181 31.70 9.81 -0.18
C ALA A 181 33.24 9.77 -0.17
N ASN A 182 33.85 8.84 -0.93
CA ASN A 182 35.30 8.68 -1.10
C ASN A 182 36.08 8.78 0.22
N LEU A 183 35.54 8.16 1.27
CA LEU A 183 36.13 8.17 2.61
C LEU A 183 37.25 7.12 2.71
N PRO A 184 38.28 7.37 3.54
CA PRO A 184 39.14 6.30 4.06
C PRO A 184 38.32 5.15 4.64
N ILE A 185 38.76 3.91 4.39
CA ILE A 185 37.94 2.70 4.66
C ILE A 185 37.45 2.59 6.13
N GLU A 186 38.27 3.01 7.09
CA GLU A 186 37.98 2.99 8.53
C GLU A 186 36.91 4.01 8.95
N LEU A 187 36.69 5.05 8.14
CA LEU A 187 35.71 6.09 8.44
C LEU A 187 34.29 5.67 8.04
N TYR A 188 34.09 4.70 7.15
CA TYR A 188 32.73 4.23 6.84
C TYR A 188 32.01 3.69 8.06
N ALA A 189 32.69 2.92 8.91
CA ALA A 189 32.10 2.40 10.14
C ALA A 189 31.75 3.52 11.14
N ALA A 190 32.53 4.60 11.16
CA ALA A 190 32.31 5.74 12.04
C ALA A 190 31.19 6.68 11.55
N ASN A 191 30.89 6.69 10.25
CA ASN A 191 29.91 7.59 9.62
C ASN A 191 28.65 6.85 9.12
N THR A 192 28.32 5.71 9.73
CA THR A 192 27.17 4.90 9.29
C THR A 192 25.84 5.63 9.43
N SER A 193 25.71 6.54 10.41
CA SER A 193 24.48 7.31 10.62
C SER A 193 24.29 8.34 9.52
N GLU A 194 25.34 9.10 9.20
CA GLU A 194 25.36 10.12 8.15
C GLU A 194 25.12 9.50 6.77
N LEU A 195 25.73 8.34 6.51
CA LEU A 195 25.49 7.56 5.29
C LEU A 195 24.04 7.08 5.20
N SER A 196 23.46 6.63 6.32
CA SER A 196 22.06 6.21 6.37
C SER A 196 21.09 7.37 6.11
N GLU A 197 21.32 8.52 6.74
CA GLU A 197 20.52 9.74 6.54
C GLU A 197 20.59 10.20 5.09
N THR A 198 21.79 10.27 4.51
CA THR A 198 21.99 10.62 3.10
C THR A 198 21.25 9.65 2.17
N CYS A 199 21.37 8.35 2.41
CA CYS A 199 20.64 7.34 1.63
C CYS A 199 19.13 7.54 1.74
N GLN A 200 18.60 7.78 2.95
CA GLN A 200 17.17 7.99 3.17
C GLN A 200 16.68 9.24 2.42
N GLU A 201 17.40 10.37 2.51
CA GLU A 201 17.07 11.61 1.82
C GLU A 201 16.98 11.43 0.30
N VAL A 202 17.95 10.71 -0.29
CA VAL A 202 17.99 10.44 -1.73
C VAL A 202 16.88 9.48 -2.16
N MET A 203 16.53 8.50 -1.32
CA MET A 203 15.51 7.49 -1.63
C MET A 203 14.08 7.99 -1.43
N GLN A 204 13.84 8.89 -0.47
CA GLN A 204 12.50 9.34 -0.08
C GLN A 204 11.63 9.75 -1.29
N PRO A 205 12.11 10.53 -2.27
CA PRO A 205 11.31 10.92 -3.43
C PRO A 205 10.94 9.72 -4.31
N GLU A 206 11.81 8.73 -4.46
CA GLU A 206 11.55 7.54 -5.29
C GLU A 206 10.48 6.64 -4.67
N PHE A 207 10.53 6.44 -3.36
CA PHE A 207 9.52 5.68 -2.63
C PHE A 207 8.18 6.43 -2.60
N GLY A 208 8.21 7.75 -2.41
CA GLY A 208 7.02 8.60 -2.51
C GLY A 208 6.36 8.59 -3.90
N ARG A 209 7.11 8.28 -4.96
CA ARG A 209 6.53 8.11 -6.31
C ARG A 209 5.59 6.92 -6.42
N VAL A 210 5.64 5.96 -5.51
CA VAL A 210 4.75 4.80 -5.48
C VAL A 210 3.88 4.75 -4.22
N GLY A 211 3.84 5.84 -3.44
CA GLY A 211 2.99 5.95 -2.24
C GLY A 211 3.59 5.35 -0.97
N ILE A 212 4.89 5.04 -0.97
CA ILE A 212 5.62 4.49 0.18
C ILE A 212 6.42 5.60 0.88
N GLU A 213 6.48 5.53 2.20
CA GLU A 213 7.34 6.36 3.06
C GLU A 213 8.33 5.46 3.80
N LEU A 214 9.62 5.85 3.80
CA LEU A 214 10.71 5.21 4.55
C LEU A 214 10.90 5.86 5.92
#